data_AF-A0A5J4TBE2-F1
#
_entry.id   AF-A0A5J4TBE2-F1
#
_cell.length_a   1.000
_cell.length_b   1.000
_cell.length_c   1.000
_cell.angle_alpha   90.00
_cell.angle_beta   90.00
_cell.angle_gamma   90.00
#
_symmetry.space_group_name_H-M   'P 1'
#
loop_
_entity.id
_entity.type
_entity.pdbx_description
1 polymer ?
#
loop_
_entity_poly.entity_id
_entity_poly.type
_entity_poly.pdbx_seq_one_letter_code
_entity_poly.pdbx_strand_id
1 'polypeptide(L)'
;MVQVTPEPYNREEIDEMLDKKLNISEQIDAYTKQEDDAMLLLKADKSELIDAYTKQEDDELLALKLNISDQIDAYDKTEADALLDDKLNITDQIDAYSKQEDDALLLLKADKTELADYVDLTTAQTLTGQKQFGIISVSSISIQNKNDASILLAGGDDMQVSSLVSQPQLQEVRDISSGKS
;
A
#
# COMPACT_ATOMS: atom_id res chain seq x y z
N MET A 1 -88.07 -90.10 43.92
CA MET A 1 -87.09 -89.15 43.35
C MET A 1 -86.54 -89.78 42.09
N VAL A 2 -86.83 -89.23 40.91
CA VAL A 2 -86.27 -89.73 39.64
C VAL A 2 -84.87 -89.15 39.53
N GLN A 3 -83.85 -89.99 39.62
CA GLN A 3 -82.49 -89.59 39.28
C GLN A 3 -82.40 -89.52 37.76
N VAL A 4 -82.34 -88.30 37.22
CA VAL A 4 -82.00 -88.07 35.82
C VAL A 4 -80.49 -88.28 35.71
N THR A 5 -80.09 -89.43 35.17
CA THR A 5 -78.70 -89.68 34.79
C THR A 5 -78.41 -88.86 33.52
N PRO A 6 -77.43 -87.93 33.53
CA PRO A 6 -77.09 -87.16 32.34
C PRO A 6 -76.63 -88.10 31.22
N GLU A 7 -77.13 -87.88 30.00
CA GLU A 7 -76.70 -88.64 28.83
C GLU A 7 -75.18 -88.42 28.58
N PRO A 8 -74.42 -89.48 28.27
CA PRO A 8 -73.00 -89.35 27.97
C PRO A 8 -72.82 -88.62 26.64
N TYR A 9 -72.07 -87.52 26.64
CA TYR A 9 -71.70 -86.77 25.44
C TYR A 9 -71.08 -87.69 24.38
N ASN A 10 -71.50 -87.55 23.11
CA ASN A 10 -70.93 -88.29 21.98
C ASN A 10 -69.55 -87.72 21.60
N ARG A 11 -68.66 -88.56 21.09
CA ARG A 11 -67.29 -88.21 20.66
C ARG A 11 -67.28 -87.12 19.57
N GLU A 12 -68.19 -87.18 18.59
CA GLU A 12 -68.30 -86.13 17.56
C GLU A 12 -68.57 -84.74 18.16
N GLU A 13 -69.39 -84.63 19.21
CA GLU A 13 -69.69 -83.33 19.84
C GLU A 13 -68.47 -82.74 20.56
N ILE A 14 -67.62 -83.59 21.12
CA ILE A 14 -66.37 -83.19 21.78
C ILE A 14 -65.36 -82.67 20.77
N ASP A 15 -65.21 -83.36 19.63
CA ASP A 15 -64.31 -82.96 18.56
C ASP A 15 -64.74 -81.60 17.95
N GLU A 16 -66.05 -81.41 17.70
CA GLU A 16 -66.59 -80.11 17.26
C GLU A 16 -66.34 -78.97 18.25
N MET A 17 -66.42 -79.24 19.55
CA MET A 17 -66.12 -78.25 20.59
C MET A 17 -64.64 -77.88 20.62
N LEU A 18 -63.75 -78.85 20.42
CA LEU A 18 -62.30 -78.64 20.36
C LEU A 18 -61.92 -77.77 19.16
N ASP A 19 -62.47 -78.05 17.98
CA ASP A 19 -62.22 -77.26 16.76
C ASP A 19 -62.70 -75.81 16.91
N LYS A 20 -63.90 -75.60 17.48
CA LYS A 20 -64.40 -74.24 17.78
C LYS A 20 -63.48 -73.51 18.74
N LYS A 21 -62.96 -74.19 19.77
CA LYS A 21 -62.02 -73.59 20.73
C LYS A 21 -60.67 -73.25 20.08
N LEU A 22 -60.16 -74.13 19.22
CA LEU A 22 -58.91 -73.89 18.47
C LEU A 22 -59.04 -72.68 17.55
N ASN A 23 -60.13 -72.59 16.78
CA ASN A 23 -60.40 -71.45 15.90
C ASN A 23 -60.51 -70.11 16.66
N ILE A 24 -61.14 -70.10 17.84
CA ILE A 24 -61.18 -68.90 18.68
C ILE A 24 -59.76 -68.49 19.13
N SER A 25 -58.92 -69.46 19.51
CA SER A 25 -57.53 -69.18 19.89
C SER A 25 -56.74 -68.57 18.74
N GLU A 26 -56.83 -69.16 17.55
CA GLU A 26 -56.14 -68.65 16.35
C GLU A 26 -56.59 -67.23 15.98
N GLN A 27 -57.88 -66.92 16.12
CA GLN A 27 -58.40 -65.57 15.90
C GLN A 27 -57.88 -64.56 16.94
N ILE A 28 -57.78 -64.96 18.21
CA ILE A 28 -57.20 -64.11 19.26
C ILE A 28 -55.73 -63.83 18.95
N ASP A 29 -54.95 -64.86 18.63
CA ASP A 29 -53.52 -64.72 18.33
C ASP A 29 -53.31 -63.83 17.10
N ALA A 30 -54.12 -63.99 16.05
CA ALA A 30 -54.08 -63.14 14.87
C ALA A 30 -54.42 -61.68 15.20
N TYR A 31 -55.44 -61.43 16.03
CA TYR A 31 -55.85 -60.09 16.43
C TYR A 31 -54.78 -59.41 17.29
N THR A 32 -54.23 -60.11 18.29
CA THR A 32 -53.15 -59.59 19.14
C THR A 32 -51.90 -59.27 18.32
N LYS A 33 -51.53 -60.14 17.37
CA LYS A 33 -50.39 -59.88 16.48
C LYS A 33 -50.62 -58.65 15.60
N GLN A 34 -51.83 -58.49 15.05
CA GLN A 34 -52.17 -57.31 14.26
C GLN A 34 -52.11 -56.02 15.09
N GLU A 35 -52.54 -56.06 16.34
CA GLU A 35 -52.44 -54.94 17.28
C GLU A 35 -50.97 -54.60 17.61
N ASP A 36 -50.14 -55.62 17.86
CA ASP A 36 -48.71 -55.47 18.10
C ASP A 36 -47.98 -54.87 16.89
N ASP A 37 -48.25 -55.38 15.68
CA ASP A 37 -47.67 -54.88 14.43
C ASP A 37 -48.08 -53.41 14.17
N ALA A 38 -49.35 -53.06 14.40
CA ALA A 38 -49.84 -51.69 14.27
C ALA A 38 -49.18 -50.74 15.29
N MET A 39 -48.98 -51.20 16.52
CA MET A 39 -48.32 -50.41 17.56
C MET A 39 -46.82 -50.23 17.29
N LEU A 40 -46.14 -51.24 16.73
CA LEU A 40 -44.74 -51.13 16.28
C LEU A 40 -44.60 -50.10 15.15
N LEU A 41 -45.52 -50.11 14.17
CA LEU A 41 -45.52 -49.17 13.05
C LEU A 41 -45.71 -47.72 13.53
N LEU A 42 -46.64 -47.49 14.46
CA LEU A 42 -46.82 -46.20 15.15
C LEU A 42 -45.57 -45.72 15.88
N LYS A 43 -44.80 -46.63 16.49
CA LYS A 43 -43.53 -46.28 17.15
C LYS A 43 -42.44 -45.93 16.14
N ALA A 44 -42.37 -46.65 15.02
CA ALA A 44 -41.43 -46.36 13.94
C ALA A 44 -41.71 -44.99 13.33
N ASP A 45 -42.96 -44.72 12.93
CA ASP A 45 -43.38 -43.43 12.34
C ASP A 45 -43.07 -42.25 13.27
N LYS A 46 -43.32 -42.42 14.58
CA LYS A 46 -43.01 -41.38 15.57
C LYS A 46 -41.51 -41.14 15.70
N SER A 47 -40.68 -42.18 15.61
CA SER A 47 -39.22 -42.04 15.63
C SER A 47 -38.71 -41.30 14.41
N GLU A 48 -39.18 -41.68 13.21
CA GLU A 48 -38.80 -41.00 11.96
C GLU A 48 -39.20 -39.52 11.97
N LEU A 49 -40.37 -39.19 12.53
CA LEU A 49 -40.81 -37.81 12.67
C LEU A 49 -39.91 -37.00 13.61
N ILE A 50 -39.46 -37.59 14.72
CA ILE A 50 -38.52 -36.95 15.66
C ILE A 50 -37.19 -36.71 14.97
N ASP A 51 -36.63 -37.73 14.30
CA ASP A 51 -35.34 -37.63 13.62
C ASP A 51 -35.38 -36.57 12.50
N ALA A 52 -36.47 -36.52 11.73
CA ALA A 52 -36.68 -35.50 10.70
C ALA A 52 -36.72 -34.09 11.28
N TYR A 53 -37.43 -33.89 12.39
CA TYR A 53 -37.53 -32.58 13.05
C TYR A 53 -36.18 -32.11 13.61
N THR A 54 -35.44 -32.99 14.30
CA THR A 54 -34.10 -32.67 14.82
C THR A 54 -33.12 -32.33 13.70
N LYS A 55 -33.16 -33.09 12.59
CA LYS A 55 -32.30 -32.81 11.44
C LYS A 55 -32.60 -31.45 10.80
N GLN A 56 -33.88 -31.09 10.68
CA GLN A 56 -34.26 -29.78 10.15
C GLN A 56 -33.73 -28.64 11.05
N GLU A 57 -33.82 -28.80 12.37
CA GLU A 57 -33.30 -27.81 13.33
C GLU A 57 -31.77 -27.65 13.22
N ASP A 58 -31.04 -28.76 13.06
CA ASP A 58 -29.58 -28.74 12.86
C ASP A 58 -29.19 -28.07 11.53
N ASP A 59 -29.91 -28.36 10.44
CA ASP A 59 -29.68 -27.76 9.12
C ASP A 59 -29.95 -26.24 9.13
N GLU A 60 -31.03 -25.79 9.79
CA GLU A 60 -31.36 -24.36 9.97
C GLU A 60 -30.29 -23.65 10.81
N LEU A 61 -29.83 -24.27 11.90
CA LEU A 61 -28.77 -23.72 12.76
C LEU A 61 -27.44 -23.62 12.01
N LEU A 62 -27.10 -24.61 11.19
CA LEU A 62 -25.90 -24.60 10.36
C LEU A 62 -25.95 -23.48 9.32
N ALA A 63 -27.09 -23.29 8.65
CA ALA A 63 -27.29 -22.20 7.70
C ALA A 63 -27.15 -20.83 8.36
N LEU A 64 -27.68 -20.64 9.57
CA LEU A 64 -27.52 -19.40 10.33
C LEU A 64 -26.06 -19.14 10.71
N LYS A 65 -25.33 -20.17 11.16
CA LYS A 65 -23.89 -20.05 11.49
C LYS A 65 -23.06 -19.66 10.27
N LEU A 66 -23.31 -20.26 9.10
CA LEU A 66 -22.61 -19.92 7.86
C LEU A 66 -22.87 -18.46 7.47
N ASN A 67 -24.13 -18.01 7.49
CA ASN A 67 -24.47 -16.62 7.16
C ASN A 67 -23.80 -15.61 8.12
N ILE A 68 -23.74 -15.91 9.42
CA ILE A 68 -23.04 -15.05 10.38
C ILE A 68 -21.53 -15.00 10.06
N SER A 69 -20.91 -16.13 9.74
CA SER A 69 -19.48 -16.18 9.39
C SER A 69 -19.18 -15.36 8.14
N ASP A 70 -19.99 -15.52 7.08
CA ASP A 70 -19.83 -14.78 5.82
C ASP A 70 -19.98 -13.26 6.04
N GLN A 71 -20.88 -12.84 6.95
CA GLN A 71 -21.05 -11.43 7.31
C GLN A 71 -19.86 -10.86 8.09
N ILE A 72 -19.30 -11.64 9.04
CA ILE A 72 -18.11 -11.23 9.79
C ILE A 72 -16.91 -11.08 8.85
N ASP A 73 -16.67 -12.08 8.00
CA ASP A 73 -15.55 -12.04 7.04
C ASP A 73 -15.68 -10.85 6.06
N ALA A 74 -16.90 -10.52 5.62
CA ALA A 74 -17.16 -9.37 4.77
C ALA A 74 -16.94 -8.02 5.50
N TYR A 75 -17.35 -7.92 6.76
CA TYR A 75 -17.17 -6.71 7.57
C TYR A 75 -15.68 -6.43 7.84
N ASP A 76 -14.94 -7.43 8.30
CA ASP A 76 -13.51 -7.33 8.61
C ASP A 76 -12.69 -6.94 7.36
N LYS A 77 -13.05 -7.48 6.20
CA LYS A 77 -12.41 -7.13 4.93
C LYS A 77 -12.65 -5.67 4.54
N THR A 78 -13.88 -5.20 4.71
CA THR A 78 -14.25 -3.81 4.35
C THR A 78 -13.52 -2.80 5.23
N GLU A 79 -13.37 -3.08 6.52
CA GLU A 79 -12.61 -2.24 7.44
C GLU A 79 -11.10 -2.21 7.09
N ALA A 80 -10.52 -3.36 6.74
CA ALA A 80 -9.13 -3.46 6.33
C ALA A 80 -8.84 -2.69 5.02
N ASP A 81 -9.72 -2.81 4.02
CA ASP A 81 -9.59 -2.10 2.74
C ASP A 81 -9.66 -0.56 2.94
N ALA A 82 -10.58 -0.09 3.79
CA ALA A 82 -10.70 1.35 4.10
C ALA A 82 -9.46 1.92 4.82
N LEU A 83 -8.92 1.18 5.80
CA LEU A 83 -7.67 1.55 6.49
C LEU A 83 -6.47 1.59 5.55
N LEU A 84 -6.43 0.71 4.54
CA LEU A 84 -5.37 0.68 3.55
C LEU A 84 -5.41 1.91 2.63
N ASP A 85 -6.60 2.29 2.17
CA ASP A 85 -6.80 3.48 1.32
C ASP A 85 -6.38 4.77 2.04
N ASP A 86 -6.75 4.92 3.32
CA ASP A 86 -6.33 6.07 4.13
C ASP A 86 -4.80 6.13 4.29
N LYS A 87 -4.15 4.98 4.48
CA LYS A 87 -2.68 4.90 4.61
C LYS A 87 -1.96 5.22 3.30
N LEU A 88 -2.48 4.77 2.17
CA LEU A 88 -1.94 5.10 0.84
C LEU A 88 -2.05 6.61 0.58
N ASN A 89 -3.21 7.20 0.86
CA ASN A 89 -3.44 8.64 0.70
C ASN A 89 -2.49 9.50 1.55
N ILE A 90 -2.21 9.11 2.79
CA ILE A 90 -1.22 9.80 3.64
C ILE A 90 0.19 9.68 3.05
N THR A 91 0.56 8.49 2.56
CA THR A 91 1.90 8.25 1.98
C THR A 91 2.12 9.09 0.74
N ASP A 92 1.15 9.11 -0.18
CA ASP A 92 1.20 9.91 -1.40
C ASP A 92 1.30 11.42 -1.11
N GLN A 93 0.60 11.90 -0.07
CA GLN A 93 0.69 13.30 0.37
C GLN A 93 2.06 13.64 0.97
N ILE A 94 2.66 12.73 1.77
CA ILE A 94 4.00 12.91 2.32
C ILE A 94 5.03 12.97 1.19
N ASP A 95 4.98 12.02 0.26
CA ASP A 95 5.91 11.96 -0.88
C ASP A 95 5.81 13.23 -1.74
N ALA A 96 4.59 13.71 -2.01
CA ALA A 96 4.37 14.96 -2.73
C ALA A 96 4.93 16.18 -1.98
N TYR A 97 4.70 16.27 -0.65
CA TYR A 97 5.20 17.36 0.18
C TYR A 97 6.73 17.38 0.24
N SER A 98 7.36 16.23 0.51
CA SER A 98 8.82 16.10 0.56
C SER A 98 9.46 16.47 -0.78
N LYS A 99 8.87 16.02 -1.90
CA LYS A 99 9.36 16.40 -3.24
C LYS A 99 9.27 17.90 -3.49
N GLN A 100 8.18 18.54 -3.08
CA GLN A 100 8.03 19.99 -3.24
C GLN A 100 9.04 20.77 -2.36
N GLU A 101 9.33 20.29 -1.15
CA GLU A 101 10.35 20.88 -0.28
C GLU A 101 11.75 20.76 -0.88
N ASP A 102 12.10 19.58 -1.42
CA ASP A 102 13.38 19.35 -2.11
C ASP A 102 13.54 20.24 -3.35
N ASP A 103 12.50 20.35 -4.18
CA ASP A 103 12.50 21.21 -5.37
C ASP A 103 12.67 22.70 -4.97
N ALA A 104 12.01 23.15 -3.89
CA ALA A 104 12.14 24.51 -3.38
C ALA A 104 13.54 24.78 -2.79
N LEU A 105 14.12 23.83 -2.07
CA LEU A 105 15.49 23.92 -1.54
C LEU A 105 16.52 23.94 -2.67
N LEU A 106 16.32 23.14 -3.73
CA LEU A 106 17.17 23.12 -4.91
C LEU A 106 17.11 24.47 -5.63
N LEU A 107 15.91 25.03 -5.81
CA LEU A 107 15.72 26.34 -6.40
C LEU A 107 16.42 27.45 -5.58
N LEU A 108 16.30 27.40 -4.25
CA LEU A 108 16.95 28.37 -3.36
C LEU A 108 18.49 28.28 -3.42
N LYS A 109 19.05 27.08 -3.59
CA LYS A 109 20.49 26.88 -3.80
C LYS A 109 20.97 27.38 -5.17
N ALA A 110 20.16 27.25 -6.21
CA ALA A 110 20.48 27.77 -7.54
C ALA A 110 20.45 29.31 -7.58
N ASP A 111 19.56 29.95 -6.82
CA ASP A 111 19.25 31.37 -7.00
C ASP A 111 20.16 32.36 -6.26
N LYS A 112 20.99 31.97 -5.27
CA LYS A 112 21.47 32.98 -4.30
C LYS A 112 22.95 33.24 -4.08
N THR A 113 23.88 32.34 -4.34
CA THR A 113 25.25 32.63 -3.86
C THR A 113 26.39 32.18 -4.74
N GLU A 114 26.25 31.12 -5.54
CA GLU A 114 27.41 30.64 -6.31
C GLU A 114 27.62 31.34 -7.64
N LEU A 115 26.60 31.96 -8.25
CA LEU A 115 26.76 32.63 -9.55
C LEU A 115 27.13 34.13 -9.46
N ALA A 116 26.77 34.82 -8.38
CA ALA A 116 26.97 36.27 -8.28
C ALA A 116 28.45 36.69 -8.21
N ASP A 117 29.32 35.77 -7.78
CA ASP A 117 30.77 35.98 -7.66
C ASP A 117 31.55 35.50 -8.90
N TYR A 118 30.88 34.93 -9.91
CA TYR A 118 31.51 34.49 -11.16
C TYR A 118 31.47 35.58 -12.24
N VAL A 119 32.51 35.58 -13.07
CA VAL A 119 32.58 36.44 -14.25
C VAL A 119 31.84 35.78 -15.41
N ASP A 120 30.76 36.41 -15.89
CA ASP A 120 30.02 35.96 -17.07
C ASP A 120 30.61 36.50 -18.40
N LEU A 121 30.39 35.83 -19.54
CA LEU A 121 30.92 36.25 -20.84
C LEU A 121 30.05 37.30 -21.56
N THR A 122 28.79 37.45 -21.16
CA THR A 122 27.79 38.22 -21.92
C THR A 122 27.50 39.59 -21.34
N THR A 123 27.85 39.80 -20.06
CA THR A 123 27.54 41.01 -19.32
C THR A 123 28.77 41.88 -19.08
N ALA A 124 28.57 43.21 -19.14
CA ALA A 124 29.58 44.17 -18.71
C ALA A 124 29.73 44.11 -17.19
N GLN A 125 30.95 43.83 -16.71
CA GLN A 125 31.23 43.58 -15.29
C GLN A 125 32.43 44.39 -14.81
N THR A 126 32.39 44.80 -13.54
CA THR A 126 33.49 45.51 -12.88
C THR A 126 34.26 44.53 -12.01
N LEU A 127 35.52 44.27 -12.37
CA LEU A 127 36.43 43.47 -11.56
C LEU A 127 37.28 44.38 -10.69
N THR A 128 37.25 44.18 -9.37
CA THR A 128 38.04 44.94 -8.42
C THR A 128 39.25 44.15 -7.91
N GLY A 129 40.24 44.87 -7.39
CA GLY A 129 41.50 44.32 -6.90
C GLY A 129 42.50 43.94 -8.02
N GLN A 130 43.65 43.41 -7.61
CA GLN A 130 44.67 42.94 -8.53
C GLN A 130 44.30 41.55 -9.07
N LYS A 131 44.42 41.36 -10.39
CA LYS A 131 44.19 40.08 -11.08
C LYS A 131 45.42 39.74 -11.91
N GLN A 132 45.81 38.46 -11.89
CA GLN A 132 46.91 37.94 -12.71
C GLN A 132 46.31 37.05 -13.80
N PHE A 133 46.70 37.30 -15.04
CA PHE A 133 46.29 36.50 -16.20
C PHE A 133 47.57 36.04 -16.91
N GLY A 134 47.61 34.79 -17.37
CA GLY A 134 48.77 34.25 -18.09
C GLY A 134 48.89 34.81 -19.50
N ILE A 135 47.88 34.53 -20.33
CA ILE A 135 47.77 35.04 -21.70
C ILE A 135 46.43 35.76 -21.83
N ILE A 136 46.46 36.99 -22.36
CA ILE A 136 45.26 37.81 -22.57
C ILE A 136 45.11 38.06 -24.09
N SER A 137 43.93 37.76 -24.64
CA SER A 137 43.56 38.11 -26.02
C SER A 137 42.25 38.89 -25.99
N VAL A 138 42.30 40.16 -26.38
CA VAL A 138 41.16 41.08 -26.33
C VAL A 138 41.14 41.97 -27.57
N SER A 139 39.96 42.41 -27.99
CA SER A 139 39.79 43.32 -29.14
C SER A 139 40.24 44.75 -28.85
N SER A 140 40.08 45.21 -27.60
CA SER A 140 40.41 46.58 -27.19
C SER A 140 40.53 46.70 -25.67
N ILE A 141 41.48 47.51 -25.20
CA ILE A 141 41.65 47.90 -23.78
C ILE A 141 41.69 49.43 -23.70
N SER A 142 41.07 50.01 -22.68
CA SER A 142 41.11 51.45 -22.42
C SER A 142 41.32 51.73 -20.92
N ILE A 143 42.08 52.79 -20.62
CA ILE A 143 42.21 53.35 -19.27
C ILE A 143 41.33 54.60 -19.20
N GLN A 144 40.29 54.57 -18.38
CA GLN A 144 39.29 55.65 -18.28
C GLN A 144 39.77 56.83 -17.41
N ASN A 145 40.55 56.58 -16.36
CA ASN A 145 41.08 57.61 -15.46
C ASN A 145 42.60 57.73 -15.60
N LYS A 146 43.03 58.30 -16.74
CA LYS A 146 44.45 58.52 -17.02
C LYS A 146 45.00 59.56 -16.06
N ASN A 147 46.00 59.18 -15.28
CA ASN A 147 46.82 60.09 -14.50
C ASN A 147 48.27 60.01 -14.99
N ASP A 148 49.13 60.89 -14.48
CA ASP A 148 50.54 60.96 -14.86
C ASP A 148 51.35 59.71 -14.46
N ALA A 149 50.73 58.74 -13.78
CA ALA A 149 51.35 57.51 -13.30
C ALA A 149 50.86 56.22 -14.01
N SER A 150 49.93 56.32 -14.97
CA SER A 150 49.32 55.15 -15.61
C SER A 150 49.88 54.92 -17.02
N ILE A 151 50.53 53.78 -17.25
CA ILE A 151 51.03 53.35 -18.55
C ILE A 151 50.34 52.04 -18.95
N LEU A 152 49.73 52.00 -20.15
CA LEU A 152 49.22 50.77 -20.75
C LEU A 152 50.22 50.24 -21.78
N LEU A 153 50.82 49.08 -21.53
CA LEU A 153 51.67 48.38 -22.48
C LEU A 153 50.86 47.28 -23.17
N ALA A 154 49.96 47.67 -24.08
CA ALA A 154 49.15 46.73 -24.86
C ALA A 154 49.85 46.42 -26.18
N GLY A 155 50.78 45.49 -26.14
CA GLY A 155 51.50 44.94 -27.29
C GLY A 155 52.48 43.90 -26.75
N GLY A 156 52.52 42.70 -27.34
CA GLY A 156 53.33 41.58 -26.83
C GLY A 156 54.85 41.76 -26.96
N ASP A 157 55.33 42.97 -27.26
CA ASP A 157 56.75 43.30 -27.41
C ASP A 157 57.25 44.07 -26.18
N ASP A 158 58.53 43.88 -25.85
CA ASP A 158 59.22 44.63 -24.79
C ASP A 158 59.24 46.13 -25.11
N MET A 159 58.64 46.96 -24.25
CA MET A 159 58.77 48.41 -24.36
C MET A 159 60.11 48.84 -23.76
N GLN A 160 61.03 49.32 -24.60
CA GLN A 160 62.27 49.91 -24.10
C GLN A 160 61.96 51.18 -23.31
N VAL A 161 62.53 51.29 -22.09
CA VAL A 161 62.39 52.48 -21.21
C VAL A 161 62.84 53.78 -21.93
N SER A 162 63.76 53.67 -22.89
CA SER A 162 64.21 54.76 -23.76
C SER A 162 63.09 55.38 -24.62
N SER A 163 61.99 54.66 -24.86
CA SER A 163 60.84 55.18 -25.61
C SER A 163 59.93 56.09 -24.77
N LEU A 164 60.00 56.01 -23.43
CA LEU A 164 59.15 56.80 -22.53
C LEU A 164 59.78 58.16 -22.18
N VAL A 165 61.10 58.29 -22.32
CA VAL A 165 61.85 59.49 -21.99
C VAL A 165 62.59 59.96 -23.22
N SER A 166 62.12 61.04 -23.85
CA SER A 166 62.96 61.74 -24.83
C SER A 166 64.20 62.28 -24.14
N GLN A 167 65.34 62.11 -24.79
CA GLN A 167 66.70 62.23 -24.25
C GLN A 167 67.20 63.61 -23.75
N PRO A 168 66.51 64.78 -23.85
CA PRO A 168 67.07 66.03 -23.33
C PRO A 168 67.25 66.05 -21.80
N GLN A 169 66.27 65.56 -21.03
CA GLN A 169 66.29 65.69 -19.56
C GLN A 169 67.35 64.81 -18.89
N LEU A 170 67.74 63.68 -19.50
CA LEU A 170 68.85 62.86 -19.03
C LEU A 170 70.21 63.36 -19.50
N GLN A 171 70.26 64.12 -20.60
CA GLN A 171 71.48 64.78 -21.05
C GLN A 171 71.85 65.92 -20.08
N GLU A 172 70.86 66.69 -19.63
CA GLU A 172 71.05 67.75 -18.63
C GLU A 172 71.60 67.19 -17.30
N VAL A 173 71.05 66.09 -16.79
CA VAL A 173 71.58 65.42 -15.57
C VAL A 173 72.99 64.85 -15.78
N ARG A 174 73.29 64.33 -16.97
CA ARG A 174 74.61 63.78 -17.31
C ARG A 174 75.67 64.88 -17.50
N ASP A 175 75.28 66.03 -18.04
CA ASP A 175 76.15 67.19 -18.23
C ASP A 175 76.47 67.86 -16.88
N ILE A 176 75.48 67.94 -15.98
CA ILE A 176 75.66 68.40 -14.59
C ILE A 176 76.58 67.44 -13.81
N SER A 177 76.40 66.12 -13.93
CA SER A 177 77.24 65.15 -13.20
C SER A 177 78.66 65.02 -13.77
N SER A 178 78.87 65.40 -15.03
CA SER A 178 80.18 65.32 -15.70
C SER A 178 80.92 66.65 -15.77
N GLY A 179 80.35 67.73 -15.19
CA GLY A 179 80.99 69.04 -15.12
C GLY A 179 81.24 69.69 -16.48
N LYS A 180 80.51 69.28 -17.52
CA LYS A 180 80.59 69.86 -18.85
C LYS A 180 79.46 70.87 -18.99
N SER A 181 79.73 72.12 -18.61
CA SER A 181 78.89 73.26 -18.97
C SER A 181 79.47 73.97 -20.19
#